data_AF-A0A3C0JMK2-F1
#
_entry.id   AF-A0A3C0JMK2-F1
#
_cell.length_a   1.000
_cell.length_b   1.000
_cell.length_c   1.000
_cell.angle_alpha   90.00
_cell.angle_beta   90.00
_cell.angle_gamma   90.00
#
_symmetry.space_group_name_H-M   'P 1'
#
loop_
_entity.id
_entity.type
_entity.pdbx_description
1 polymer ?
#
loop_
_entity_poly.entity_id
_entity_poly.type
_entity_poly.pdbx_seq_one_letter_code
_entity_poly.pdbx_strand_id
1 'polypeptide(L)' 'MENIGRKMVEIAENTVPSVTAREVYEKKEAGEPMIILDIREPDEWEKGVIEGAVLLSRGRLEGRLEEMVPDKDAYIVTH' A
#
# COMPACT_ATOMS: atom_id res chain seq x y z
N MET A 1 -15.17 17.52 -20.20
CA MET A 1 -14.52 16.19 -20.25
C MET A 1 -14.52 15.63 -18.85
N GLU A 2 -15.01 14.41 -18.66
CA GLU A 2 -14.95 13.69 -17.38
C GLU A 2 -13.46 13.43 -17.04
N ASN A 3 -13.05 13.66 -15.79
CA ASN A 3 -11.67 13.41 -15.36
C ASN A 3 -11.49 11.89 -15.14
N ILE A 4 -10.84 11.22 -16.09
CA ILE A 4 -10.59 9.77 -16.06
C ILE A 4 -9.91 9.35 -14.75
N GLY A 5 -8.94 10.13 -14.26
CA GLY A 5 -8.22 9.82 -13.03
C GLY A 5 -9.13 9.79 -11.80
N ARG A 6 -10.04 10.77 -11.68
CA ARG A 6 -11.01 10.78 -10.56
C ARG A 6 -11.93 9.56 -10.61
N LYS A 7 -12.39 9.18 -11.80
CA LYS A 7 -13.24 8.00 -11.98
C LYS A 7 -12.52 6.71 -11.62
N MET A 8 -11.23 6.60 -11.95
CA MET A 8 -10.42 5.44 -11.55
C MET A 8 -10.25 5.34 -10.03
N VAL A 9 -10.05 6.48 -9.35
CA VAL A 9 -9.99 6.51 -7.87
C VAL A 9 -11.32 6.07 -7.27
N GLU A 10 -12.45 6.63 -7.74
CA GLU A 10 -13.78 6.24 -7.26
C GLU A 10 -14.06 4.75 -7.45
N ILE A 11 -13.67 4.17 -8.59
CA ILE A 11 -13.79 2.72 -8.81
C ILE A 11 -12.93 1.96 -7.79
N ALA A 12 -11.67 2.36 -7.60
CA ALA A 12 -10.76 1.67 -6.69
C ALA A 12 -11.25 1.73 -5.23
N GLU A 13 -11.77 2.88 -4.78
CA GLU A 13 -12.36 3.05 -3.44
C GLU A 13 -13.55 2.12 -3.19
N ASN A 14 -14.28 1.75 -4.25
CA ASN A 14 -15.44 0.86 -4.16
C ASN A 14 -15.10 -0.62 -4.36
N THR A 15 -13.95 -0.96 -4.94
CA THR A 15 -13.59 -2.36 -5.28
C THR A 15 -12.43 -2.91 -4.46
N VAL A 16 -11.62 -2.05 -3.86
CA VAL A 16 -10.47 -2.45 -3.04
C VAL A 16 -10.82 -2.23 -1.55
N PRO A 17 -10.70 -3.25 -0.70
CA PRO A 17 -10.88 -3.08 0.74
C PRO A 17 -9.94 -2.01 1.30
N SER A 18 -10.45 -1.16 2.19
CA SER A 18 -9.66 -0.18 2.92
C SER A 18 -9.66 -0.51 4.40
N VAL A 19 -8.61 -0.06 5.09
CA VAL A 19 -8.42 -0.18 6.53
C VAL A 19 -7.97 1.17 7.08
N THR A 20 -8.34 1.46 8.32
CA THR A 20 -7.90 2.68 8.99
C THR A 20 -6.47 2.53 9.51
N ALA A 21 -5.75 3.64 9.65
CA ALA A 21 -4.41 3.65 10.24
C ALA A 21 -4.39 3.04 11.66
N ARG A 22 -5.50 3.20 12.41
CA ARG A 22 -5.67 2.62 13.74
C ARG A 22 -5.73 1.09 13.68
N GLU A 23 -6.54 0.52 12.79
CA GLU A 23 -6.64 -0.93 12.63
C GLU A 23 -5.31 -1.54 12.19
N VAL A 24 -4.60 -0.88 11.27
CA VAL A 24 -3.26 -1.31 10.84
C VAL A 24 -2.29 -1.31 12.03
N TYR A 25 -2.31 -0.26 12.84
CA TYR A 25 -1.50 -0.18 14.06
C TYR A 25 -1.84 -1.31 15.04
N GLU A 26 -3.12 -1.52 15.35
CA GLU A 26 -3.57 -2.56 16.29
C GLU A 26 -3.15 -3.97 15.82
N LYS A 27 -3.27 -4.26 14.53
CA LYS A 27 -2.81 -5.53 13.95
C LYS A 27 -1.29 -5.69 13.98
N LYS A 28 -0.55 -4.61 13.72
CA LYS A 28 0.93 -4.59 13.81
C LYS A 28 1.38 -4.90 15.24
N GLU A 29 0.77 -4.25 16.23
CA GLU A 29 1.07 -4.47 17.65
C GLU A 29 0.68 -5.89 18.11
N ALA A 30 -0.37 -6.46 17.53
CA ALA A 30 -0.77 -7.86 17.77
C ALA A 30 0.17 -8.89 17.11
N GLY A 31 1.13 -8.46 16.29
CA GLY A 31 2.05 -9.35 15.57
C GLY A 31 1.37 -10.15 14.45
N GLU A 32 0.23 -9.67 13.93
CA GLU A 32 -0.42 -10.31 12.79
C GLU A 32 0.45 -10.20 11.53
N PRO A 33 0.55 -11.27 10.71
CA PRO A 33 1.37 -11.25 9.51
C PRO A 33 0.79 -10.26 8.49
N MET A 34 1.56 -9.22 8.16
CA MET A 34 1.22 -8.24 7.13
C MET A 34 2.45 -7.60 6.51
N ILE A 35 2.27 -7.01 5.33
CA ILE A 35 3.25 -6.18 4.65
C ILE A 35 2.68 -4.77 4.54
N ILE A 36 3.37 -3.80 5.13
CA ILE A 36 3.07 -2.38 4.92
C ILE A 36 3.91 -1.93 3.73
N LEU A 37 3.26 -1.68 2.59
CA LEU A 37 3.90 -1.27 1.35
C LEU A 37 3.70 0.23 1.15
N ASP A 38 4.77 1.00 1.18
CA ASP A 38 4.73 2.41 0.90
C ASP A 38 4.89 2.64 -0.59
N ILE A 39 3.88 3.24 -1.22
CA ILE A 39 3.85 3.46 -2.66
C ILE A 39 4.18 4.92 -3.04
N ARG A 40 4.59 5.73 -2.07
CA ARG A 40 5.04 7.12 -2.29
C ARG A 40 6.36 7.19 -3.04
N GLU A 41 6.74 8.42 -3.40
CA GLU A 41 8.04 8.67 -4.01
C GLU A 41 9.18 8.64 -2.96
N PRO A 42 10.42 8.30 -3.36
CA PRO A 42 11.54 8.16 -2.43
C PRO A 42 11.81 9.41 -1.58
N ASP A 43 11.59 10.61 -2.12
CA ASP A 43 11.80 11.86 -1.39
C ASP A 43 10.75 12.10 -0.29
N GLU A 44 9.54 11.54 -0.44
CA GLU A 44 8.51 11.55 0.61
C GLU A 44 8.84 10.54 1.70
N TRP A 45 9.31 9.36 1.31
CA TRP A 45 9.77 8.32 2.24
C TRP A 45 10.91 8.81 3.14
N GLU A 46 11.89 9.52 2.57
CA GLU A 46 13.01 10.10 3.31
C GLU A 46 12.59 11.13 4.38
N LYS A 47 11.41 11.73 4.24
CA LYS A 47 10.87 12.71 5.20
C LYS A 47 10.19 12.06 6.40
N GLY A 48 9.92 10.75 6.34
CA GLY A 48 9.29 10.02 7.42
C GLY A 48 8.56 8.78 6.92
N VAL A 49 8.67 7.71 7.69
CA VAL A 49 8.19 6.38 7.30
C VAL A 49 7.59 5.62 8.48
N ILE A 50 6.63 4.73 8.18
CA ILE A 50 6.13 3.74 9.13
C ILE A 50 7.21 2.68 9.38
N GLU A 51 7.58 2.48 10.64
CA GLU A 51 8.55 1.44 11.00
C GLU A 51 8.10 0.05 10.54
N GLY A 52 8.98 -0.64 9.82
CA GLY A 52 8.72 -1.97 9.24
C GLY A 52 8.08 -1.93 7.85
N ALA A 53 7.77 -0.74 7.30
CA ALA A 53 7.29 -0.63 5.93
C ALA A 53 8.40 -0.96 4.91
N VAL A 54 7.97 -1.29 3.70
CA VAL A 54 8.83 -1.50 2.53
C VAL A 54 8.45 -0.50 1.45
N LEU A 55 9.43 0.19 0.86
CA LEU A 55 9.21 1.14 -0.23
C LEU A 55 9.11 0.42 -1.58
N LEU A 56 8.01 0.63 -2.30
CA LEU A 56 7.86 0.29 -3.71
C LEU A 56 6.94 1.33 -4.38
N SER A 57 7.55 2.40 -4.90
CA SER A 57 6.83 3.53 -5.51
C SER A 57 5.84 3.07 -6.58
N ARG A 58 4.68 3.74 -6.65
CA ARG A 58 3.55 3.37 -7.53
C ARG A 58 3.98 3.05 -8.96
N GLY A 59 4.85 3.86 -9.57
CA GLY A 59 5.28 3.67 -10.97
C GLY A 59 6.11 2.41 -11.24
N ARG A 60 6.51 1.67 -10.20
CA ARG A 60 7.28 0.41 -10.31
C ARG A 60 6.52 -0.80 -9.77
N LEU A 61 5.32 -0.58 -9.21
CA LEU A 61 4.58 -1.58 -8.45
C LEU A 61 4.31 -2.83 -9.29
N GLU A 62 3.70 -2.67 -10.45
CA GLU A 62 3.26 -3.77 -11.32
C GLU A 62 4.45 -4.59 -11.85
N GLY A 63 5.62 -3.97 -12.03
CA GLY A 63 6.80 -4.62 -12.58
C GLY A 63 7.67 -5.34 -11.55
N ARG A 64 7.46 -5.13 -10.25
CA ARG A 64 8.36 -5.64 -9.19
C ARG A 64 7.65 -6.32 -8.03
N LEU A 65 6.35 -6.14 -7.86
CA LEU A 65 5.64 -6.67 -6.70
C LEU A 65 5.79 -8.19 -6.60
N GLU A 66 5.64 -8.94 -7.70
CA GLU A 66 5.73 -10.41 -7.69
C GLU A 66 7.14 -10.93 -7.32
N GLU A 67 8.19 -10.15 -7.60
CA GLU A 67 9.56 -10.49 -7.19
C GLU A 67 9.73 -10.34 -5.67
N MET A 68 9.10 -9.31 -5.09
CA MET A 68 9.24 -8.96 -3.67
C MET A 68 8.27 -9.73 -2.77
N VAL A 69 7.04 -9.97 -3.26
CA VAL A 69 5.95 -10.63 -2.56
C VAL A 69 5.38 -11.70 -3.49
N PRO A 70 6.04 -12.87 -3.60
CA PRO A 70 5.60 -13.95 -4.48
C PRO A 70 4.33 -14.66 -3.98
N ASP A 71 4.05 -14.56 -2.68
CA ASP A 71 2.84 -15.10 -2.07
C ASP A 71 1.63 -14.23 -2.43
N LYS A 72 0.69 -14.81 -3.19
CA LYS A 72 -0.53 -14.12 -3.65
C LYS A 72 -1.59 -13.96 -2.57
N ASP A 73 -1.45 -14.67 -1.45
CA ASP A 73 -2.34 -14.59 -0.30
C ASP A 73 -1.78 -13.67 0.79
N ALA A 74 -0.61 -13.06 0.57
CA ALA A 74 0.00 -12.13 1.52
C ALA A 74 -0.94 -10.93 1.79
N TYR A 75 -1.12 -10.61 3.07
CA TYR A 75 -1.90 -9.44 3.48
C TYR A 75 -1.08 -8.16 3.30
N ILE A 76 -1.39 -7.38 2.27
CA ILE A 76 -0.69 -6.14 1.93
C ILE A 76 -1.56 -4.94 2.24
N VAL A 77 -0.99 -3.96 2.95
CA VAL A 77 -1.60 -2.63 3.15
C VAL A 77 -0.74 -1.59 2.45
N THR A 78 -1.31 -0.87 1.49
CA THR A 78 -0.62 0.24 0.81
C THR A 78 -0.94 1.59 1.46
N HIS A 79 0.04 2.49 1.51
CA HIS A 79 -0.19 3.91 1.83
C HIS A 79 0.65 4.84 0.96
#